data_AF-A0A528CGB5-F1
#
_entry.id   AF-A0A528CGB5-F1
#
_cell.length_a   1.000
_cell.length_b   1.000
_cell.length_c   1.000
_cell.angle_alpha   90.00
_cell.angle_beta   90.00
_cell.angle_gamma   90.00
#
_symmetry.space_group_name_H-M   'P 1'
#
loop_
_entity.id
_entity.type
_entity.pdbx_description
1 polymer ?
#
loop_
_entity_poly.entity_id
_entity_poly.type
_entity_poly.pdbx_seq_one_letter_code
_entity_poly.pdbx_strand_id
1 'polypeptide(L)'
;VKDALLAMVGSGHVLNRWSGYDPATDRVRVTLLRLYAEHGRAPTPGALAERTATSETTIQPLLQELRRRDLVVLDGYRIVGAYPFTDRDTGHRVTLDGRSLNAMCAVDALGIGAMTGHDVAIASHCRNSGAPIRITTRDRGRGLADVAPVTAVVWLSVRFEGACAANSLCAATSFFCSDDHLAAWRREHQSHEPGFRLSIEEALEAGRAIFGPSLAGIDAIVDQGDNAAETRGERQSSGDTASQDMPVISRRLGANGRNNGSYDLAVIGAGSAGFSAAITA
;
A
#
# COMPACT_ATOMS: atom_id res chain seq x y z
N VAL A 1 1.98 -7.57 -15.44
CA VAL A 1 1.38 -7.15 -14.12
C VAL A 1 0.00 -7.72 -13.81
N LYS A 2 -1.04 -7.55 -14.65
CA LYS A 2 -2.43 -7.95 -14.34
C LYS A 2 -2.57 -9.37 -13.80
N ASP A 3 -1.98 -10.37 -14.46
CA ASP A 3 -2.10 -11.77 -14.03
C ASP A 3 -1.40 -12.03 -12.69
N ALA A 4 -0.30 -11.33 -12.42
CA ALA A 4 0.41 -11.41 -11.14
C ALA A 4 -0.42 -10.80 -10.01
N LEU A 5 -1.03 -9.63 -10.25
CA LEU A 5 -1.98 -9.03 -9.31
C LEU A 5 -3.20 -9.92 -9.11
N LEU A 6 -3.79 -10.47 -10.18
CA LEU A 6 -4.91 -11.41 -10.08
C LEU A 6 -4.55 -12.69 -9.34
N ALA A 7 -3.32 -13.18 -9.43
CA ALA A 7 -2.87 -14.34 -8.67
C ALA A 7 -2.66 -14.02 -7.18
N MET A 8 -2.12 -12.83 -6.86
CA MET A 8 -2.07 -12.33 -5.48
C MET A 8 -3.48 -12.17 -4.90
N VAL A 9 -4.40 -11.61 -5.68
CA VAL A 9 -5.79 -11.28 -5.32
C VAL A 9 -6.71 -12.51 -5.30
N GLY A 10 -6.48 -13.46 -6.20
CA GLY A 10 -7.28 -14.67 -6.43
C GLY A 10 -7.07 -15.76 -5.38
N SER A 11 -6.02 -15.61 -4.57
CA SER A 11 -6.00 -16.17 -3.23
C SER A 11 -6.99 -15.34 -2.41
N GLY A 12 -8.25 -15.77 -2.25
CA GLY A 12 -9.34 -14.99 -1.61
C GLY A 12 -9.04 -14.35 -0.24
N HIS A 13 -7.87 -14.63 0.31
CA HIS A 13 -7.22 -13.95 1.41
C HIS A 13 -6.88 -12.46 1.17
N VAL A 14 -6.42 -12.05 -0.02
CA VAL A 14 -5.98 -10.64 -0.25
C VAL A 14 -7.15 -9.68 -0.43
N LEU A 15 -8.25 -10.07 -1.08
CA LEU A 15 -9.45 -9.23 -1.19
C LEU A 15 -10.15 -8.99 0.17
N ASN A 16 -10.25 -10.05 0.97
CA ASN A 16 -10.87 -10.00 2.30
C ASN A 16 -9.98 -9.30 3.34
N ARG A 17 -8.67 -9.20 3.06
CA ARG A 17 -7.71 -8.49 3.91
C ARG A 17 -7.98 -6.98 3.95
N TRP A 18 -8.36 -6.37 2.83
CA TRP A 18 -8.48 -4.91 2.71
C TRP A 18 -9.92 -4.37 2.70
N SER A 19 -10.94 -5.23 2.80
CA SER A 19 -12.35 -4.83 2.74
C SER A 19 -13.21 -5.42 3.87
N GLY A 20 -14.33 -4.78 4.20
CA GLY A 20 -15.34 -5.33 5.11
C GLY A 20 -14.92 -5.44 6.58
N TYR A 21 -14.04 -4.57 7.08
CA TYR A 21 -13.83 -4.35 8.53
C TYR A 21 -14.45 -3.04 8.97
N ASP A 22 -14.67 -2.91 10.27
CA ASP A 22 -15.32 -1.75 10.85
C ASP A 22 -14.45 -0.48 10.73
N PRO A 23 -15.07 0.71 10.71
CA PRO A 23 -14.34 1.98 10.60
C PRO A 23 -13.34 2.25 11.73
N ALA A 24 -13.52 1.67 12.92
CA ALA A 24 -12.57 1.86 14.03
C ALA A 24 -11.29 1.06 13.79
N THR A 25 -11.41 -0.19 13.31
CA THR A 25 -10.28 -1.01 12.83
C THR A 25 -9.50 -0.29 11.73
N ASP A 26 -10.19 0.39 10.79
CA ASP A 26 -9.55 1.17 9.73
C ASP A 26 -8.81 2.39 10.25
N ARG A 27 -9.41 3.11 11.19
CA ARG A 27 -8.75 4.23 11.87
C ARG A 27 -7.47 3.80 12.56
N VAL A 28 -7.48 2.66 13.26
CA VAL A 28 -6.28 2.10 13.90
C VAL A 28 -5.24 1.72 12.85
N ARG A 29 -5.62 1.05 11.76
CA ARG A 29 -4.72 0.68 10.66
C ARG A 29 -4.04 1.90 10.04
N VAL A 30 -4.81 2.92 9.65
CA VAL A 30 -4.28 4.16 9.08
C VAL A 30 -3.33 4.86 10.05
N THR A 31 -3.74 4.98 11.31
CA THR A 31 -2.92 5.64 12.35
C THR A 31 -1.62 4.89 12.58
N LEU A 32 -1.66 3.56 12.59
CA LEU A 32 -0.50 2.69 12.68
C LEU A 32 0.48 2.94 11.54
N LEU A 33 0.02 2.93 10.29
CA LEU A 33 0.88 3.16 9.14
C LEU A 33 1.51 4.57 9.12
N ARG A 34 0.75 5.60 9.53
CA ARG A 34 1.26 6.97 9.67
C ARG A 34 2.36 7.05 10.72
N LEU A 35 2.10 6.55 11.93
CA LEU A 35 3.10 6.53 12.99
C LEU A 35 4.33 5.73 12.59
N TYR A 36 4.18 4.62 11.86
CA TYR A 36 5.31 3.86 11.34
C TYR A 36 6.19 4.70 10.40
N ALA A 37 5.57 5.35 9.41
CA ALA A 37 6.27 6.20 8.44
C ALA A 37 6.95 7.41 9.11
N GLU A 38 6.29 8.01 10.11
CA GLU A 38 6.81 9.15 10.89
C GLU A 38 8.02 8.77 11.76
N HIS A 39 8.01 7.57 12.38
CA HIS A 39 8.98 7.20 13.41
C HIS A 39 10.05 6.20 12.94
N GLY A 40 9.90 5.62 11.75
CA GLY A 40 10.82 4.61 11.22
C GLY A 40 10.66 3.22 11.84
N ARG A 41 9.68 3.01 12.72
CA ARG A 41 9.51 1.80 13.55
C ARG A 41 8.07 1.64 14.03
N ALA A 42 7.72 0.44 14.48
CA ALA A 42 6.38 0.17 14.98
C ALA A 42 6.04 1.06 16.21
N PRO A 43 4.85 1.68 16.26
CA PRO A 43 4.38 2.37 17.45
C PRO A 43 4.01 1.35 18.55
N THR A 44 4.01 1.81 19.79
CA THR A 44 3.46 1.03 20.90
C THR A 44 1.92 1.05 20.85
N PRO A 45 1.23 0.05 21.43
CA PRO A 45 -0.23 0.10 21.60
C PRO A 45 -0.71 1.36 22.34
N GLY A 46 0.04 1.84 23.33
CA GLY A 46 -0.23 3.10 24.02
C GLY A 46 -0.16 4.33 23.11
N ALA A 47 0.86 4.43 22.25
CA ALA A 47 0.97 5.53 21.29
C ALA A 47 -0.18 5.51 20.26
N LEU A 48 -0.64 4.32 19.87
CA LEU A 48 -1.85 4.18 19.03
C LEU A 48 -3.10 4.62 19.78
N ALA A 49 -3.25 4.21 21.04
CA ALA A 49 -4.40 4.56 21.87
C ALA A 49 -4.50 6.08 22.04
N GLU A 50 -3.37 6.72 22.37
CA GLU A 50 -3.26 8.17 22.49
C GLU A 50 -3.64 8.87 21.19
N ARG A 51 -3.04 8.47 20.05
CA ARG A 51 -3.29 9.13 18.77
C ARG A 51 -4.72 8.93 18.24
N THR A 52 -5.38 7.83 18.62
CA THR A 52 -6.77 7.56 18.23
C THR A 52 -7.80 8.01 19.26
N ALA A 53 -7.36 8.68 20.35
CA ALA A 53 -8.19 9.11 21.47
C ALA A 53 -9.06 7.97 22.06
N THR A 54 -8.44 6.81 22.25
CA THR A 54 -9.08 5.62 22.81
C THR A 54 -8.20 4.97 23.89
N SER A 55 -8.65 3.87 24.49
CA SER A 55 -7.90 3.11 25.47
C SER A 55 -7.09 1.98 24.84
N GLU A 56 -5.97 1.59 25.46
CA GLU A 56 -5.20 0.41 25.03
C GLU A 56 -6.04 -0.88 25.05
N THR A 57 -6.99 -0.98 25.99
CA THR A 57 -7.94 -2.10 26.06
C THR A 57 -8.84 -2.18 24.82
N THR A 58 -9.14 -1.05 24.18
CA THR A 58 -9.90 -0.98 22.92
C THR A 58 -8.99 -1.26 21.72
N ILE A 59 -7.73 -0.85 21.74
CA ILE A 59 -6.75 -1.10 20.67
C ILE A 59 -6.47 -2.59 20.49
N GLN A 60 -6.35 -3.33 21.59
CA GLN A 60 -5.87 -4.72 21.53
C GLN A 60 -6.77 -5.65 20.67
N PRO A 61 -8.10 -5.67 20.82
CA PRO A 61 -8.98 -6.45 19.93
C PRO A 61 -8.87 -6.02 18.46
N LEU A 62 -8.75 -4.72 18.18
CA LEU A 62 -8.62 -4.18 16.82
C LEU A 62 -7.30 -4.65 16.17
N LEU A 63 -6.19 -4.66 16.93
CA LEU A 63 -4.91 -5.23 16.46
C LEU A 63 -5.01 -6.73 16.19
N GLN A 64 -5.74 -7.50 17.01
CA GLN A 64 -5.96 -8.93 16.75
C GLN A 64 -6.79 -9.16 15.50
N GLU A 65 -7.80 -8.33 15.23
CA GLU A 65 -8.57 -8.37 13.99
C GLU A 65 -7.70 -8.04 12.78
N LEU A 66 -6.86 -7.00 12.85
CA LEU A 66 -5.89 -6.68 11.81
C LEU A 66 -4.89 -7.82 11.58
N ARG A 67 -4.43 -8.48 12.65
CA ARG A 67 -3.56 -9.67 12.55
C ARG A 67 -4.27 -10.83 11.88
N ARG A 68 -5.53 -11.10 12.23
CA ARG A 68 -6.33 -12.18 11.62
C ARG A 68 -6.55 -11.95 10.12
N ARG A 69 -6.55 -10.69 9.70
CA ARG A 69 -6.57 -10.24 8.30
C ARG A 69 -5.18 -10.16 7.66
N ASP A 70 -4.11 -10.53 8.38
CA ASP A 70 -2.72 -10.46 7.93
C ASP A 70 -2.25 -9.05 7.58
N LEU A 71 -2.88 -8.00 8.15
CA LEU A 71 -2.46 -6.61 7.96
C LEU A 71 -1.35 -6.19 8.95
N VAL A 72 -1.30 -6.86 10.10
CA VAL A 72 -0.37 -6.55 11.20
C VAL A 72 0.28 -7.84 11.68
N VAL A 73 1.57 -7.77 11.98
CA VAL A 73 2.33 -8.86 12.60
C VAL A 73 2.56 -8.49 14.06
N LEU A 74 2.12 -9.37 14.96
CA LEU A 74 2.27 -9.21 16.41
C LEU A 74 3.22 -10.25 16.99
N ASP A 75 4.00 -9.81 17.97
CA ASP A 75 4.80 -10.65 18.86
C ASP A 75 4.26 -10.48 20.29
N GLY A 76 3.39 -11.38 20.71
CA GLY A 76 2.53 -11.18 21.87
C GLY A 76 1.60 -9.96 21.66
N TYR A 77 1.80 -8.92 22.49
CA TYR A 77 1.09 -7.64 22.41
C TYR A 77 1.85 -6.57 21.61
N ARG A 78 3.10 -6.85 21.24
CA ARG A 78 3.96 -5.90 20.53
C ARG A 78 3.69 -5.95 19.04
N ILE A 79 3.60 -4.79 18.42
CA ILE A 79 3.57 -4.66 16.96
C ILE A 79 5.00 -4.80 16.46
N VAL A 80 5.23 -5.74 15.54
CA VAL A 80 6.55 -5.96 14.92
C VAL A 80 6.52 -5.76 13.40
N GLY A 81 5.34 -5.49 12.84
CA GLY A 81 5.18 -5.08 11.46
C GLY A 81 3.73 -4.74 11.13
N ALA A 82 3.56 -3.89 10.13
CA ALA A 82 2.28 -3.48 9.58
C ALA A 82 2.52 -3.15 8.12
N TYR A 83 1.94 -3.92 7.21
CA TYR A 83 2.36 -3.88 5.80
C TYR A 83 2.14 -2.49 5.20
N PRO A 84 3.13 -1.96 4.48
CA PRO A 84 4.33 -2.64 3.96
C PRO A 84 5.56 -2.71 4.91
N PHE A 85 5.47 -2.19 6.13
CA PHE A 85 6.60 -2.00 7.05
C PHE A 85 6.82 -3.16 8.03
N THR A 86 8.06 -3.29 8.50
CA THR A 86 8.44 -4.24 9.55
C THR A 86 9.61 -3.73 10.38
N ASP A 87 9.70 -4.17 11.64
CA ASP A 87 10.85 -3.89 12.52
C ASP A 87 11.97 -4.92 12.29
N ARG A 88 11.66 -6.05 11.64
CA ARG A 88 12.64 -7.07 11.30
C ARG A 88 13.55 -6.57 10.19
N ASP A 89 14.83 -6.90 10.27
CA ASP A 89 15.74 -6.70 9.14
C ASP A 89 15.48 -7.78 8.09
N THR A 90 14.83 -7.37 7.00
CA THR A 90 14.53 -8.22 5.83
C THR A 90 15.58 -8.07 4.73
N GLY A 91 16.57 -7.20 4.92
CA GLY A 91 17.48 -6.77 3.87
C GLY A 91 16.87 -5.80 2.86
N HIS A 92 15.61 -5.39 3.01
CA HIS A 92 14.93 -4.39 2.17
C HIS A 92 14.76 -3.07 2.93
N ARG A 93 15.74 -2.18 2.81
CA ARG A 93 15.76 -0.89 3.50
C ARG A 93 15.18 0.21 2.61
N VAL A 94 14.26 0.99 3.15
CA VAL A 94 13.66 2.15 2.46
C VAL A 94 13.98 3.41 3.24
N THR A 95 14.52 4.41 2.54
CA THR A 95 14.74 5.75 3.08
C THR A 95 13.60 6.65 2.62
N LEU A 96 12.82 7.15 3.57
CA LEU A 96 11.65 8.02 3.39
C LEU A 96 11.88 9.29 4.23
N ASP A 97 11.98 10.45 3.60
CA ASP A 97 12.24 11.74 4.26
C ASP A 97 13.40 11.70 5.26
N GLY A 98 14.51 11.05 4.86
CA GLY A 98 15.71 10.88 5.69
C GLY A 98 15.59 9.82 6.80
N ARG A 99 14.42 9.18 6.96
CA ARG A 99 14.21 8.07 7.90
C ARG A 99 14.40 6.73 7.22
N SER A 100 15.06 5.81 7.91
CA SER A 100 15.23 4.45 7.43
C SER A 100 14.14 3.53 8.00
N LEU A 101 13.48 2.78 7.12
CA LEU A 101 12.45 1.78 7.40
C LEU A 101 12.88 0.44 6.82
N ASN A 102 12.38 -0.68 7.36
CA ASN A 102 12.45 -1.97 6.66
C ASN A 102 11.08 -2.28 6.04
N ALA A 103 11.12 -2.84 4.82
CA ALA A 103 9.93 -3.34 4.12
C ALA A 103 9.82 -4.86 4.28
N MET A 104 8.61 -5.41 4.27
CA MET A 104 8.42 -6.86 4.40
C MET A 104 9.03 -7.66 3.23
N CYS A 105 8.99 -7.10 2.01
CA CYS A 105 9.50 -7.75 0.79
C CYS A 105 9.87 -6.71 -0.29
N ALA A 106 10.30 -7.21 -1.46
CA ALA A 106 10.64 -6.37 -2.61
C ALA A 106 9.48 -5.50 -3.13
N VAL A 107 8.27 -6.07 -3.27
CA VAL A 107 7.09 -5.32 -3.75
C VAL A 107 6.62 -4.29 -2.72
N ASP A 108 6.67 -4.65 -1.44
CA ASP A 108 6.37 -3.75 -0.32
C ASP A 108 7.32 -2.54 -0.31
N ALA A 109 8.61 -2.77 -0.53
CA ALA A 109 9.60 -1.70 -0.62
C ALA A 109 9.25 -0.68 -1.73
N LEU A 110 8.83 -1.18 -2.89
CA LEU A 110 8.42 -0.36 -4.03
C LEU A 110 7.07 0.36 -3.79
N GLY A 111 6.18 -0.23 -2.98
CA GLY A 111 4.87 0.34 -2.68
C GLY A 111 4.87 1.48 -1.66
N ILE A 112 5.89 1.57 -0.79
CA ILE A 112 5.96 2.56 0.29
C ILE A 112 5.85 4.01 -0.21
N GLY A 113 6.58 4.34 -1.29
CA GLY A 113 6.58 5.71 -1.81
C GLY A 113 5.20 6.17 -2.25
N ALA A 114 4.51 5.34 -3.05
CA ALA A 114 3.16 5.67 -3.51
C ALA A 114 2.10 5.65 -2.39
N MET A 115 2.27 4.80 -1.37
CA MET A 115 1.41 4.80 -0.19
C MET A 115 1.54 6.10 0.62
N THR A 116 2.75 6.60 0.76
CA THR A 116 3.05 7.78 1.58
C THR A 116 2.98 9.09 0.78
N GLY A 117 2.94 9.02 -0.54
CA GLY A 117 2.96 10.21 -1.41
C GLY A 117 4.34 10.87 -1.52
N HIS A 118 5.42 10.13 -1.22
CA HIS A 118 6.79 10.64 -1.16
C HIS A 118 7.73 9.79 -2.02
N ASP A 119 8.80 10.41 -2.51
CA ASP A 119 9.88 9.70 -3.18
C ASP A 119 10.78 9.02 -2.16
N VAL A 120 11.27 7.82 -2.50
CA VAL A 120 12.05 6.97 -1.58
C VAL A 120 13.30 6.44 -2.26
N ALA A 121 14.31 6.14 -1.44
CA ALA A 121 15.49 5.39 -1.85
C ALA A 121 15.49 4.00 -1.21
N ILE A 122 15.57 2.96 -2.02
CA ILE A 122 15.55 1.56 -1.62
C ILE A 122 16.96 0.99 -1.75
N ALA A 123 17.45 0.37 -0.69
CA ALA A 123 18.67 -0.41 -0.67
C ALA A 123 18.33 -1.86 -0.32
N SER A 124 18.75 -2.78 -1.18
CA SER A 124 18.50 -4.21 -1.07
C SER A 124 19.71 -5.01 -1.56
N HIS A 125 19.61 -6.34 -1.50
CA HIS A 125 20.59 -7.26 -2.07
C HIS A 125 19.91 -8.25 -3.02
N CYS A 126 20.64 -8.70 -4.03
CA CYS A 126 20.23 -9.82 -4.87
C CYS A 126 20.15 -11.07 -4.00
N ARG A 127 19.00 -11.75 -4.04
CA ARG A 127 18.82 -12.96 -3.21
C ARG A 127 19.74 -14.11 -3.58
N ASN A 128 20.18 -14.20 -4.83
CA ASN A 128 21.09 -15.24 -5.30
C ASN A 128 22.56 -14.95 -4.93
N SER A 129 23.05 -13.74 -5.24
CA SER A 129 24.49 -13.43 -5.14
C SER A 129 24.86 -12.53 -3.97
N GLY A 130 23.89 -11.94 -3.27
CA GLY A 130 24.14 -10.91 -2.25
C GLY A 130 24.58 -9.55 -2.80
N ALA A 131 24.73 -9.39 -4.12
CA ALA A 131 25.15 -8.12 -4.72
C ALA A 131 24.15 -6.98 -4.42
N PRO A 132 24.61 -5.75 -4.19
CA PRO A 132 23.72 -4.64 -3.83
C PRO A 132 22.79 -4.26 -4.97
N ILE A 133 21.56 -3.90 -4.62
CA ILE A 133 20.53 -3.36 -5.50
C ILE A 133 20.06 -2.04 -4.91
N ARG A 134 20.06 -0.97 -5.70
CA ARG A 134 19.65 0.38 -5.31
C ARG A 134 18.59 0.88 -6.27
N ILE A 135 17.50 1.40 -5.75
CA ILE A 135 16.39 1.93 -6.53
C ILE A 135 15.99 3.26 -5.93
N THR A 136 15.72 4.27 -6.76
CA THR A 136 15.13 5.53 -6.31
C THR A 136 13.84 5.79 -7.09
N THR A 137 12.84 6.32 -6.41
CA THR A 137 11.56 6.69 -7.03
C THR A 137 11.48 8.20 -7.25
N ARG A 138 10.55 8.59 -8.12
CA ARG A 138 10.14 9.97 -8.41
C ARG A 138 8.62 10.06 -8.51
N ASP A 139 8.12 11.28 -8.62
CA ASP A 139 6.69 11.55 -8.82
C ASP A 139 5.83 10.98 -7.68
N ARG A 140 6.19 11.36 -6.44
CA ARG A 140 5.49 10.92 -5.22
C ARG A 140 5.47 9.39 -5.09
N GLY A 141 6.60 8.77 -5.41
CA GLY A 141 6.81 7.34 -5.39
C GLY A 141 6.08 6.57 -6.49
N ARG A 142 5.58 7.23 -7.54
CA ARG A 142 4.79 6.60 -8.62
C ARG A 142 5.62 6.18 -9.82
N GLY A 143 6.82 6.73 -9.99
CA GLY A 143 7.74 6.40 -11.07
C GLY A 143 9.13 6.03 -10.55
N LEU A 144 9.93 5.39 -11.41
CA LEU A 144 11.35 5.12 -11.13
C LEU A 144 12.20 6.29 -11.60
N ALA A 145 13.14 6.70 -10.74
CA ALA A 145 14.15 7.70 -11.05
C ALA A 145 15.47 7.03 -11.49
N ASP A 146 15.93 6.04 -10.73
CA ASP A 146 17.13 5.26 -11.03
C ASP A 146 17.02 3.82 -10.49
N VAL A 147 17.66 2.89 -11.19
CA VAL A 147 17.71 1.46 -10.85
C VAL A 147 19.12 0.94 -11.13
N ALA A 148 19.78 0.44 -10.09
CA ALA A 148 21.11 -0.13 -10.18
C ALA A 148 21.15 -1.52 -9.51
N PRO A 149 21.54 -2.59 -10.24
CA PRO A 149 21.83 -2.60 -11.67
C PRO A 149 20.56 -2.50 -12.51
N VAL A 150 20.67 -1.95 -13.72
CA VAL A 150 19.55 -1.80 -14.67
C VAL A 150 18.89 -3.12 -15.08
N THR A 151 19.59 -4.23 -14.88
CA THR A 151 19.12 -5.59 -15.13
C THR A 151 18.34 -6.19 -13.95
N ALA A 152 18.13 -5.43 -12.88
CA ALA A 152 17.45 -5.94 -11.70
C ALA A 152 16.00 -6.35 -12.01
N VAL A 153 15.53 -7.40 -11.33
CA VAL A 153 14.20 -7.98 -11.48
C VAL A 153 13.64 -8.38 -10.13
N VAL A 154 12.33 -8.60 -10.07
CA VAL A 154 11.64 -9.12 -8.87
C VAL A 154 11.07 -10.49 -9.18
N TRP A 155 11.25 -11.44 -8.26
CA TRP A 155 10.38 -12.61 -8.19
C TRP A 155 9.24 -12.30 -7.23
N LEU A 156 8.01 -12.40 -7.71
CA LEU A 156 6.80 -12.29 -6.92
C LEU A 156 6.23 -13.69 -6.68
N SER A 157 6.27 -14.14 -5.43
CA SER A 157 5.65 -15.41 -5.05
C SER A 157 4.14 -15.25 -4.88
N VAL A 158 3.39 -16.28 -5.26
CA VAL A 158 1.94 -16.36 -4.99
C VAL A 158 1.58 -17.53 -4.07
N ARG A 159 2.59 -18.12 -3.42
CA ARG A 159 2.39 -19.20 -2.44
C ARG A 159 2.04 -18.62 -1.08
N PHE A 160 0.76 -18.70 -0.70
CA PHE A 160 0.27 -18.34 0.64
C PHE A 160 0.21 -19.56 1.55
N GLU A 161 1.01 -19.55 2.63
CA GLU A 161 1.02 -20.60 3.64
C GLU A 161 1.06 -19.99 5.06
N GLY A 162 0.45 -20.68 6.03
CA GLY A 162 0.64 -20.36 7.45
C GLY A 162 -0.06 -19.10 7.97
N ALA A 163 -1.16 -18.65 7.33
CA ALA A 163 -2.00 -17.52 7.75
C ALA A 163 -1.28 -16.16 7.90
N CYS A 164 -0.03 -16.05 7.43
CA CYS A 164 0.79 -14.83 7.53
C CYS A 164 1.63 -14.69 6.26
N ALA A 165 1.36 -13.68 5.44
CA ALA A 165 2.11 -13.46 4.21
C ALA A 165 3.59 -13.12 4.49
N ALA A 166 3.92 -12.61 5.67
CA ALA A 166 5.27 -12.21 6.04
C ALA A 166 6.20 -13.43 6.10
N ASN A 167 5.67 -14.56 6.56
CA ASN A 167 6.40 -15.82 6.69
C ASN A 167 6.27 -16.73 5.45
N SER A 168 5.39 -16.39 4.50
CA SER A 168 5.19 -17.17 3.27
C SER A 168 5.50 -16.34 2.02
N LEU A 169 4.56 -15.55 1.49
CA LEU A 169 4.77 -14.81 0.22
C LEU A 169 5.97 -13.87 0.29
N CYS A 170 6.08 -13.10 1.37
CA CYS A 170 7.14 -12.10 1.52
C CYS A 170 8.51 -12.76 1.69
N ALA A 171 8.57 -13.91 2.36
CA ALA A 171 9.80 -14.69 2.50
C ALA A 171 10.33 -15.20 1.14
N ALA A 172 9.45 -15.36 0.14
CA ALA A 172 9.80 -15.78 -1.21
C ALA A 172 9.93 -14.61 -2.21
N THR A 173 9.30 -13.46 -1.95
CA THR A 173 9.25 -12.30 -2.85
C THR A 173 10.49 -11.43 -2.69
N SER A 174 11.37 -11.38 -3.69
CA SER A 174 12.72 -10.81 -3.54
C SER A 174 13.28 -10.20 -4.82
N PHE A 175 14.27 -9.31 -4.65
CA PHE A 175 15.04 -8.74 -5.75
C PHE A 175 16.17 -9.67 -6.23
N PHE A 176 16.44 -9.61 -7.53
CA PHE A 176 17.58 -10.24 -8.19
C PHE A 176 18.27 -9.23 -9.08
N CYS A 177 19.61 -9.27 -9.19
CA CYS A 177 20.34 -8.33 -10.02
C CYS A 177 20.26 -8.65 -11.52
N SER A 178 19.81 -9.85 -11.89
CA SER A 178 19.61 -10.27 -13.28
C SER A 178 18.63 -11.45 -13.38
N ASP A 179 18.09 -11.67 -14.57
CA ASP A 179 17.29 -12.87 -14.88
C ASP A 179 18.09 -14.17 -14.72
N ASP A 180 19.40 -14.17 -15.02
CA ASP A 180 20.26 -15.35 -14.83
C ASP A 180 20.35 -15.77 -13.37
N HIS A 181 20.48 -14.80 -12.46
CA HIS A 181 20.51 -15.06 -11.02
C HIS A 181 19.17 -15.52 -10.49
N LEU A 182 18.06 -14.97 -11.01
CA LEU A 182 16.73 -15.49 -10.72
C LEU A 182 16.60 -16.96 -11.19
N ALA A 183 17.03 -17.26 -12.42
CA ALA A 183 16.96 -18.60 -12.97
C ALA A 183 17.83 -19.60 -12.20
N ALA A 184 19.04 -19.20 -11.78
CA ALA A 184 19.92 -20.01 -10.93
C ALA A 184 19.27 -20.32 -9.58
N TRP A 185 18.80 -19.29 -8.87
CA TRP A 185 18.12 -19.44 -7.60
C TRP A 185 16.91 -20.39 -7.69
N ARG A 186 16.09 -20.26 -8.74
CA ARG A 186 14.92 -21.13 -8.95
C ARG A 186 15.30 -22.60 -9.19
N ARG A 187 16.42 -22.87 -9.87
CA ARG A 187 16.90 -24.26 -10.09
C ARG A 187 17.39 -24.89 -8.79
N GLU A 188 18.15 -24.14 -7.99
CA GLU A 188 18.73 -24.63 -6.74
C GLU A 188 17.67 -24.98 -5.69
N HIS A 189 16.60 -24.19 -5.63
CA HIS A 189 15.55 -24.38 -4.64
C HIS A 189 14.53 -25.44 -5.04
N GLN A 190 14.69 -26.09 -6.21
CA GLN A 190 13.75 -27.05 -6.83
C GLN A 190 12.29 -26.58 -6.74
N SER A 191 12.11 -25.26 -6.68
CA SER A 191 10.85 -24.67 -6.30
C SER A 191 10.04 -24.58 -7.57
N HIS A 192 9.16 -25.56 -7.79
CA HIS A 192 7.94 -25.37 -8.60
C HIS A 192 6.99 -24.35 -7.95
N GLU A 193 7.51 -23.43 -7.13
CA GLU A 193 6.75 -22.39 -6.48
C GLU A 193 6.11 -21.53 -7.57
N PRO A 194 4.77 -21.40 -7.54
CA PRO A 194 4.09 -20.53 -8.46
C PRO A 194 4.50 -19.09 -8.13
N GLY A 195 4.84 -18.34 -9.16
CA GLY A 195 5.25 -16.97 -9.04
C GLY A 195 5.53 -16.35 -10.39
N PHE A 196 5.79 -15.06 -10.37
CA PHE A 196 5.96 -14.24 -11.55
C PHE A 196 7.31 -13.54 -11.49
N ARG A 197 8.05 -13.59 -12.59
CA ARG A 197 9.14 -12.66 -12.82
C ARG A 197 8.53 -11.33 -13.24
N LEU A 198 8.91 -10.24 -12.57
CA LEU A 198 8.52 -8.87 -12.89
C LEU A 198 9.74 -8.01 -13.18
N SER A 199 9.61 -7.03 -14.08
CA SER A 199 10.57 -5.91 -14.13
C SER A 199 10.44 -5.04 -12.87
N ILE A 200 11.37 -4.12 -12.64
CA ILE A 200 11.24 -3.18 -11.51
C ILE A 200 10.03 -2.26 -11.70
N GLU A 201 9.74 -1.84 -12.93
CA GLU A 201 8.56 -1.04 -13.29
C GLU A 201 7.28 -1.83 -13.00
N GLU A 202 7.21 -3.07 -13.44
CA GLU A 202 6.05 -3.95 -13.20
C GLU A 202 5.84 -4.22 -11.70
N ALA A 203 6.92 -4.41 -10.95
CA ALA A 203 6.86 -4.59 -9.50
C ALA A 203 6.46 -3.29 -8.77
N LEU A 204 6.87 -2.13 -9.28
CA LEU A 204 6.42 -0.83 -8.79
C LEU A 204 4.93 -0.65 -9.03
N GLU A 205 4.43 -0.98 -10.22
CA GLU A 205 3.00 -0.98 -10.52
C GLU A 205 2.22 -1.89 -9.55
N ALA A 206 2.75 -3.08 -9.27
CA ALA A 206 2.13 -3.99 -8.31
C ALA A 206 2.10 -3.39 -6.89
N GLY A 207 3.22 -2.85 -6.39
CA GLY A 207 3.29 -2.20 -5.09
C GLY A 207 2.34 -1.00 -4.97
N ARG A 208 2.25 -0.18 -6.03
CA ARG A 208 1.32 0.93 -6.12
C ARG A 208 -0.13 0.49 -6.04
N ALA A 209 -0.50 -0.55 -6.78
CA ALA A 209 -1.86 -1.07 -6.80
C ALA A 209 -2.28 -1.61 -5.41
N ILE A 210 -1.35 -2.25 -4.68
CA ILE A 210 -1.60 -2.81 -3.35
C ILE A 210 -1.69 -1.71 -2.30
N PHE A 211 -0.73 -0.79 -2.25
CA PHE A 211 -0.55 0.11 -1.10
C PHE A 211 -0.96 1.56 -1.36
N GLY A 212 -0.98 2.02 -2.60
CA GLY A 212 -1.32 3.41 -2.95
C GLY A 212 -2.63 3.93 -2.33
N PRO A 213 -3.71 3.13 -2.27
CA PRO A 213 -4.97 3.55 -1.64
C PRO A 213 -4.93 3.63 -0.10
N SER A 214 -3.90 3.06 0.56
CA SER A 214 -3.93 2.81 2.01
C SER A 214 -3.97 4.07 2.88
N LEU A 215 -3.40 5.18 2.38
CA LEU A 215 -3.39 6.49 3.04
C LEU A 215 -3.93 7.62 2.15
N ALA A 216 -4.46 7.29 0.96
CA ALA A 216 -4.93 8.27 0.00
C ALA A 216 -6.18 9.03 0.51
N GLY A 217 -6.23 10.34 0.26
CA GLY A 217 -7.40 11.18 0.54
C GLY A 217 -7.56 11.62 2.01
N ILE A 218 -6.60 11.31 2.88
CA ILE A 218 -6.71 11.64 4.31
C ILE A 218 -6.14 13.04 4.61
N ASP A 219 -5.20 13.54 3.81
CA ASP A 219 -4.67 14.91 3.96
C ASP A 219 -5.71 15.97 3.56
N ALA A 220 -6.63 15.64 2.65
CA ALA A 220 -7.76 16.49 2.28
C ALA A 220 -8.82 16.65 3.40
N ILE A 221 -8.84 15.74 4.37
CA ILE A 221 -9.78 15.77 5.50
C ILE A 221 -9.22 16.62 6.65
N VAL A 222 -7.89 16.63 6.82
CA VAL A 222 -7.23 17.45 7.85
C VAL A 222 -7.33 18.94 7.51
N ASP A 223 -7.18 19.30 6.22
CA ASP A 223 -7.30 20.70 5.75
C ASP A 223 -8.74 21.27 5.81
N GLN A 224 -9.76 20.41 5.91
CA GLN A 224 -11.15 20.83 6.12
C GLN A 224 -11.53 20.96 7.60
N GLY A 225 -10.74 20.40 8.52
CA GLY A 225 -10.96 20.48 9.97
C GLY A 225 -10.59 21.85 10.55
N ASP A 226 -9.56 22.50 10.00
CA ASP A 226 -9.08 23.80 10.49
C ASP A 226 -9.86 25.00 9.89
N ASN A 227 -10.52 24.82 8.74
CA ASN A 227 -11.31 25.88 8.08
C ASN A 227 -12.76 26.01 8.58
N ALA A 228 -13.22 25.16 9.50
CA ALA A 228 -14.59 25.21 10.02
C ALA A 228 -14.78 26.17 11.22
N ALA A 229 -13.71 26.80 11.71
CA ALA A 229 -13.75 27.69 12.88
C ALA A 229 -13.97 29.18 12.55
N GLU A 230 -13.86 29.61 11.28
CA GLU A 230 -13.97 31.02 10.88
C GLU A 230 -15.13 31.26 9.90
N THR A 231 -16.37 30.99 10.30
CA THR A 231 -17.54 31.68 9.72
C THR A 231 -18.77 31.49 10.60
N ARG A 232 -18.78 32.15 11.76
CA ARG A 232 -20.01 32.30 12.55
C ARG A 232 -20.16 33.75 13.01
N GLY A 233 -20.52 34.58 12.06
CA GLY A 233 -20.88 35.98 12.31
C GLY A 233 -21.41 36.61 11.04
N GLU A 234 -22.71 36.43 10.79
CA GLU A 234 -23.65 37.55 10.60
C GLU A 234 -25.00 37.03 10.12
N ARG A 235 -26.03 37.55 10.81
CA ARG A 235 -27.44 37.19 10.69
C ARG A 235 -28.10 38.37 9.99
N GLN A 236 -28.73 38.16 8.83
CA GLN A 236 -29.81 39.04 8.37
C GLN A 236 -30.75 38.32 7.40
N SER A 237 -31.94 38.90 7.28
CA SER A 237 -33.25 38.28 7.12
C SER A 237 -33.84 38.55 5.73
N SER A 238 -34.83 37.70 5.38
CA SER A 238 -36.03 37.94 4.58
C SER A 238 -35.94 38.05 3.04
N GLY A 239 -36.83 37.29 2.37
CA GLY A 239 -37.31 37.60 1.02
C GLY A 239 -37.71 36.38 0.18
N ASP A 240 -39.01 36.13 0.07
CA ASP A 240 -39.68 35.09 -0.73
C ASP A 240 -39.34 35.09 -2.24
N THR A 241 -39.42 33.91 -2.89
CA THR A 241 -40.32 33.58 -4.04
C THR A 241 -39.79 32.42 -4.93
N ALA A 242 -40.73 31.82 -5.66
CA ALA A 242 -40.78 30.45 -6.18
C ALA A 242 -40.25 30.22 -7.61
N SER A 243 -40.31 28.93 -8.02
CA SER A 243 -40.28 28.37 -9.38
C SER A 243 -38.91 28.35 -10.08
N GLN A 244 -38.57 27.44 -10.99
CA GLN A 244 -39.02 26.11 -11.46
C GLN A 244 -37.87 25.63 -12.40
N ASP A 245 -37.91 24.36 -12.80
CA ASP A 245 -37.25 23.78 -13.99
C ASP A 245 -35.79 23.31 -13.93
N MET A 246 -35.67 21.98 -13.88
CA MET A 246 -34.64 21.19 -14.57
C MET A 246 -34.85 21.27 -16.09
N PRO A 247 -33.79 21.12 -16.89
CA PRO A 247 -33.77 19.89 -17.68
C PRO A 247 -32.41 19.20 -17.78
N VAL A 248 -32.53 17.88 -17.81
CA VAL A 248 -31.53 16.90 -18.24
C VAL A 248 -31.21 17.12 -19.72
N ILE A 249 -29.93 17.20 -20.09
CA ILE A 249 -29.49 17.02 -21.48
C ILE A 249 -28.42 15.92 -21.51
N SER A 250 -28.84 14.79 -22.06
CA SER A 250 -28.01 13.71 -22.55
C SER A 250 -27.24 14.16 -23.81
N ARG A 251 -25.94 13.87 -23.87
CA ARG A 251 -25.19 13.87 -25.13
C ARG A 251 -24.28 12.67 -25.21
N ARG A 252 -24.59 11.79 -26.16
CA ARG A 252 -23.69 10.76 -26.70
C ARG A 252 -22.90 11.30 -27.88
N LEU A 253 -21.79 10.60 -28.13
CA LEU A 253 -21.01 10.40 -29.37
C LEU A 253 -19.66 11.12 -29.44
N GLY A 254 -18.62 10.32 -29.71
CA GLY A 254 -17.34 10.79 -30.23
C GLY A 254 -16.17 9.86 -29.97
N ALA A 255 -16.17 8.66 -30.56
CA ALA A 255 -14.97 7.83 -30.65
C ALA A 255 -13.98 8.47 -31.64
N ASN A 256 -12.73 8.67 -31.22
CA ASN A 256 -11.57 8.47 -32.08
C ASN A 256 -10.29 8.37 -31.25
N GLY A 257 -9.53 7.30 -31.50
CA GLY A 257 -8.47 6.82 -30.63
C GLY A 257 -7.12 7.52 -30.78
N ARG A 258 -6.30 7.29 -29.76
CA ARG A 258 -4.86 7.06 -29.88
C ARG A 258 -4.40 6.24 -28.68
N ASN A 259 -3.91 5.04 -28.98
CA ASN A 259 -3.42 4.03 -28.06
C ASN A 259 -2.12 4.50 -27.41
N ASN A 260 -2.14 4.73 -26.10
CA ASN A 260 -0.96 4.64 -25.24
C ASN A 260 -1.45 4.21 -23.85
N GLY A 261 -1.70 2.90 -23.72
CA GLY A 261 -2.38 2.34 -22.55
C GLY A 261 -1.46 2.28 -21.33
N SER A 262 -1.40 3.37 -20.56
CA SER A 262 -1.20 3.22 -19.12
C SER A 262 -2.45 2.57 -18.56
N TYR A 263 -2.33 1.40 -17.93
CA TYR A 263 -3.44 0.81 -17.21
C TYR A 263 -3.66 1.62 -15.93
N ASP A 264 -4.44 2.71 -16.04
CA ASP A 264 -4.99 3.41 -14.89
C ASP A 264 -6.08 2.51 -14.31
N LEU A 265 -5.70 1.62 -13.40
CA LEU A 265 -6.61 1.05 -12.42
C LEU A 265 -7.02 2.21 -11.51
N ALA A 266 -8.03 2.96 -11.94
CA ALA A 266 -8.65 4.04 -11.19
C ALA A 266 -9.33 3.45 -9.94
N VAL A 267 -8.55 3.26 -8.88
CA VAL A 267 -9.07 3.04 -7.53
C VAL A 267 -9.54 4.41 -7.04
N ILE A 268 -10.79 4.74 -7.34
CA ILE A 268 -11.41 5.97 -6.85
C ILE A 268 -11.46 5.91 -5.32
N GLY A 269 -10.78 6.86 -4.70
CA GLY A 269 -10.69 7.01 -3.26
C GLY A 269 -12.06 7.27 -2.63
N ALA A 270 -12.41 6.42 -1.68
CA ALA A 270 -13.27 6.72 -0.54
C ALA A 270 -12.92 5.66 0.52
N GLY A 271 -12.48 6.08 1.70
CA GLY A 271 -12.07 5.17 2.78
C GLY A 271 -13.09 4.03 2.97
N SER A 272 -12.58 2.80 3.10
CA SER A 272 -13.26 1.51 3.36
C SER A 272 -14.50 1.12 2.49
N ALA A 273 -15.24 2.06 1.91
CA ALA A 273 -16.39 1.88 1.03
C ALA A 273 -16.01 1.89 -0.47
N GLY A 274 -14.91 2.55 -0.85
CA GLY A 274 -14.46 2.63 -2.25
C GLY A 274 -13.78 1.37 -2.78
N PHE A 275 -13.28 0.49 -1.91
CA PHE A 275 -12.55 -0.71 -2.34
C PHE A 275 -13.48 -1.82 -2.88
N SER A 276 -14.73 -1.90 -2.38
CA SER A 276 -15.69 -2.94 -2.78
C SER A 276 -16.34 -2.73 -4.15
N ALA A 277 -16.37 -1.51 -4.68
CA ALA A 277 -17.07 -1.22 -5.94
C ALA A 277 -16.19 -1.37 -7.20
N ALA A 278 -14.85 -1.35 -7.06
CA ALA A 278 -13.93 -1.22 -8.19
C ALA A 278 -13.34 -2.54 -8.72
N ILE A 279 -13.58 -3.67 -8.05
CA ILE A 279 -13.02 -4.98 -8.45
C ILE A 279 -14.01 -5.77 -9.32
N THR A 280 -15.24 -5.27 -9.46
CA THR A 280 -16.33 -5.91 -10.22
C THR A 280 -16.64 -5.24 -11.56
N ALA A 281 -15.83 -4.27 -12.01
CA ALA A 281 -16.02 -3.51 -13.25
C ALA A 281 -14.86 -3.68 -14.24
#